data_AF-A0A7J3I2Q8-F1
#
_entry.id   AF-A0A7J3I2Q8-F1
#
_cell.length_a   1.000
_cell.length_b   1.000
_cell.length_c   1.000
_cell.angle_alpha   90.00
_cell.angle_beta   90.00
_cell.angle_gamma   90.00
#
_symmetry.space_group_name_H-M   'P 1'
#
loop_
_entity.id
_entity.type
_entity.pdbx_description
1 polymer ?
#
loop_
_entity_poly.entity_id
_entity_poly.type
_entity_poly.pdbx_seq_one_letter_code
_entity_poly.pdbx_strand_id
1 'polypeptide(L)'
;MIDMPRLPFTQGIEMEVQVVDEKGRLLRGAPLLKVWKHLMENALRNLQKAAAGAPPEVAGKLLSVSFKEKERRGKRLPYVVASYKTHQGSVEIDVFGPDPNVSQITWILELVTPPCESMEELEWWIKTLYSVAYASLPSGYSLISIGFNPLEEEYRSGVTFGDHYHIGGMRRQDIPAVYNMIRAFIPHMIALTANSPFIKEGVTGVVKVQKKGKIVVLGKDCIRDIRLKYNTSQVGPVDKDHYIPYLESLDRRFFDSVVMREPPDDRYV
;
A
#
# COMPACT_ATOMS: atom_id res chain seq x y z
N MET A 1 -30.55 17.83 4.79
CA MET A 1 -29.37 16.97 4.57
C MET A 1 -29.21 16.84 3.07
N ILE A 2 -28.10 17.32 2.52
CA ILE A 2 -27.77 17.07 1.11
C ILE A 2 -27.33 15.61 1.06
N ASP A 3 -28.02 14.80 0.28
CA ASP A 3 -27.65 13.40 0.07
C ASP A 3 -26.37 13.41 -0.76
N MET A 4 -25.25 13.14 -0.11
CA MET A 4 -23.93 13.15 -0.75
C MET A 4 -23.86 12.00 -1.77
N PRO A 5 -23.27 12.22 -2.95
CA PRO A 5 -23.22 11.17 -3.97
C PRO A 5 -22.38 10.00 -3.44
N ARG A 6 -23.08 8.90 -3.17
CA ARG A 6 -22.47 7.65 -2.75
C ARG A 6 -21.63 7.06 -3.87
N LEU A 7 -20.46 6.53 -3.53
CA LEU A 7 -19.64 5.77 -4.46
C LEU A 7 -20.41 4.54 -4.96
N PRO A 8 -20.21 4.13 -6.23
CA PRO A 8 -20.86 2.94 -6.78
C PRO A 8 -20.37 1.63 -6.13
N PHE A 9 -19.25 1.67 -5.43
CA PHE A 9 -18.65 0.59 -4.66
C PHE A 9 -17.94 1.20 -3.44
N THR A 10 -17.70 0.41 -2.39
CA THR A 10 -16.86 0.90 -1.28
C THR A 10 -15.41 0.91 -1.70
N GLN A 11 -14.67 1.94 -1.30
CA GLN A 11 -13.23 2.05 -1.56
C GLN A 11 -12.46 2.05 -0.24
N GLY A 12 -11.55 1.11 -0.09
CA GLY A 12 -10.50 1.12 0.94
C GLY A 12 -9.13 1.28 0.30
N ILE A 13 -8.17 1.87 1.02
CA ILE A 13 -6.79 2.00 0.57
C ILE A 13 -5.86 1.62 1.72
N GLU A 14 -4.92 0.71 1.46
CA GLU A 14 -3.75 0.46 2.31
C GLU A 14 -2.59 1.25 1.69
N MET A 15 -2.05 2.23 2.40
CA MET A 15 -0.94 3.07 1.93
C MET A 15 0.33 2.70 2.69
N GLU A 16 1.35 2.25 1.96
CA GLU A 16 2.65 1.88 2.54
C GLU A 16 3.59 3.10 2.56
N VAL A 17 4.04 3.47 3.75
CA VAL A 17 4.84 4.67 3.99
C VAL A 17 6.18 4.31 4.62
N GLN A 18 7.24 5.00 4.17
CA GLN A 18 8.58 4.84 4.70
C GLN A 18 8.79 5.76 5.90
N VAL A 19 9.31 5.23 7.00
CA VAL A 19 9.86 6.04 8.09
C VAL A 19 11.37 6.16 7.91
N VAL A 20 11.87 7.38 7.83
CA VAL A 20 13.28 7.68 7.52
C VAL A 20 13.92 8.60 8.55
N ASP A 21 15.25 8.55 8.64
CA ASP A 21 16.04 9.52 9.41
C ASP A 21 16.12 10.91 8.72
N GLU A 22 16.76 11.88 9.36
CA GLU A 22 16.97 13.24 8.81
C GLU A 22 17.69 13.28 7.46
N LYS A 23 18.40 12.21 7.09
CA LYS A 23 19.09 12.09 5.81
C LYS A 23 18.27 11.33 4.77
N GLY A 24 17.04 10.91 5.09
CA GLY A 24 16.17 10.15 4.19
C GLY A 24 16.45 8.64 4.17
N ARG A 25 17.28 8.12 5.07
CA ARG A 25 17.67 6.70 5.10
C ARG A 25 16.65 5.88 5.87
N LEU A 26 16.36 4.68 5.37
CA LEU A 26 15.49 3.72 6.07
C LEU A 26 16.08 3.32 7.42
N LEU A 27 15.20 3.22 8.42
CA LEU A 27 15.57 2.79 9.76
C LEU A 27 15.81 1.27 9.81
N ARG A 28 16.82 0.87 10.59
CA ARG A 28 17.20 -0.54 10.80
C ARG A 28 17.57 -0.76 12.28
N GLY A 29 17.41 -2.00 12.76
CA GLY A 29 17.87 -2.40 14.09
C GLY A 29 17.22 -1.64 15.26
N ALA A 30 18.01 -1.28 16.27
CA ALA A 30 17.49 -0.64 17.50
C ALA A 30 16.81 0.73 17.27
N PRO A 31 17.33 1.64 16.41
CA PRO A 31 16.63 2.88 16.06
C PRO A 31 15.22 2.66 15.52
N LEU A 32 15.04 1.67 14.63
CA LEU A 32 13.73 1.29 14.09
C LEU A 32 12.75 0.97 15.23
N LEU A 33 13.12 0.03 16.10
CA LEU A 33 12.25 -0.41 17.21
C LEU A 33 11.87 0.74 18.15
N LYS A 34 12.83 1.62 18.45
CA LYS A 34 12.61 2.80 19.31
C LYS A 34 11.60 3.78 18.67
N VAL A 35 11.80 4.11 17.40
CA VAL A 35 10.92 5.02 16.67
C VAL A 35 9.52 4.44 16.53
N TRP A 36 9.43 3.15 16.19
CA TRP A 36 8.14 2.47 16.07
C TRP A 36 7.35 2.41 17.37
N LYS A 37 8.02 2.12 18.50
CA LYS A 37 7.38 2.18 19.80
C LYS A 37 6.80 3.58 20.07
N HIS A 38 7.60 4.62 19.85
CA HIS A 38 7.16 6.01 20.02
C HIS A 38 5.99 6.37 19.07
N LEU A 39 6.09 5.97 17.81
CA LEU A 39 5.08 6.21 16.80
C LEU A 39 3.73 5.60 17.23
N MET A 40 3.72 4.32 17.61
CA MET A 40 2.49 3.61 18.01
C MET A 40 1.89 4.15 19.30
N GLU A 41 2.71 4.52 20.29
CA GLU A 41 2.25 5.12 21.55
C GLU A 41 1.53 6.46 21.35
N ASN A 42 1.92 7.22 20.32
CA ASN A 42 1.31 8.52 19.99
C ASN A 42 0.17 8.41 18.99
N ALA A 43 0.23 7.47 18.03
CA ALA A 43 -0.74 7.33 16.96
C ALA A 43 -2.17 7.15 17.48
N LEU A 44 -2.37 6.33 18.52
CA LEU A 44 -3.69 6.16 19.14
C LEU A 44 -4.25 7.49 19.65
N ARG A 45 -3.47 8.23 20.44
CA ARG A 45 -3.91 9.51 21.04
C ARG A 45 -4.23 10.54 19.97
N ASN A 46 -3.37 10.64 18.96
CA ASN A 46 -3.54 11.59 17.86
C ASN A 46 -4.76 11.24 17.00
N LEU A 47 -5.00 9.95 16.72
CA LEU A 47 -6.19 9.52 15.98
C LEU A 47 -7.47 9.72 16.78
N GLN A 48 -7.47 9.43 18.09
CA GLN A 48 -8.63 9.70 18.96
C GLN A 48 -8.97 11.20 19.01
N LYS A 49 -7.95 12.06 19.06
CA LYS A 49 -8.13 13.52 18.98
C LYS A 49 -8.73 13.95 17.63
N ALA A 50 -8.22 13.41 16.53
CA ALA A 50 -8.76 13.70 15.19
C ALA A 50 -10.21 13.20 15.03
N ALA A 51 -10.50 12.00 15.54
CA ALA A 51 -11.83 11.40 15.54
C ALA A 51 -12.87 12.25 16.29
N ALA A 52 -12.48 12.90 17.39
CA ALA A 52 -13.36 13.80 18.14
C ALA A 52 -13.78 15.05 17.35
N GLY A 53 -12.97 15.47 16.36
CA GLY A 53 -13.25 16.57 15.45
C GLY A 53 -13.65 16.11 14.04
N ALA A 54 -14.03 14.84 13.86
CA ALA A 54 -14.38 14.30 12.55
C ALA A 54 -15.65 14.98 11.99
N PRO A 55 -15.73 15.17 10.66
CA PRO A 55 -16.92 15.71 10.03
C PRO A 55 -18.09 14.71 10.15
N PRO A 56 -19.35 15.16 10.05
CA PRO A 56 -20.53 14.34 10.32
C PRO A 56 -20.58 13.00 9.56
N GLU A 57 -20.09 12.99 8.32
CA GLU A 57 -20.06 11.84 7.41
C GLU A 57 -19.20 10.71 7.97
N VAL A 58 -18.13 11.06 8.70
CA VAL A 58 -17.23 10.11 9.36
C VAL A 58 -17.65 9.88 10.81
N ALA A 59 -18.00 10.92 11.55
CA ALA A 59 -18.38 10.84 12.95
C ALA A 59 -19.58 9.91 13.18
N GLY A 60 -20.55 9.89 12.27
CA GLY A 60 -21.70 8.98 12.32
C GLY A 60 -21.37 7.51 12.05
N LYS A 61 -20.17 7.21 11.52
CA LYS A 61 -19.73 5.87 11.13
C LYS A 61 -18.59 5.32 11.98
N LEU A 62 -17.76 6.19 12.56
CA LEU A 62 -16.65 5.79 13.42
C LEU A 62 -17.16 5.40 14.81
N LEU A 63 -17.15 4.10 15.10
CA LEU A 63 -17.71 3.54 16.34
C LEU A 63 -16.70 3.58 17.50
N SER A 64 -15.44 3.27 17.22
CA SER A 64 -14.37 3.30 18.21
C SER A 64 -12.98 3.32 17.56
N VAL A 65 -11.99 3.82 18.31
CA VAL A 65 -10.56 3.73 17.99
C VAL A 65 -9.84 3.18 19.21
N SER A 66 -9.11 2.07 19.04
CA SER A 66 -8.47 1.34 20.12
C SER A 66 -7.09 0.83 19.72
N PHE A 67 -6.30 0.39 20.69
CA PHE A 67 -5.04 -0.30 20.45
C PHE A 67 -5.24 -1.80 20.61
N LYS A 68 -4.68 -2.59 19.68
CA LYS A 68 -4.67 -4.06 19.78
C LYS A 68 -3.29 -4.59 19.41
N GLU A 69 -2.82 -5.59 20.15
CA GLU A 69 -1.72 -6.42 19.72
C GLU A 69 -2.27 -7.67 19.03
N LYS A 70 -1.72 -8.01 17.87
CA LYS A 70 -2.14 -9.19 17.10
C LYS A 70 -0.95 -10.08 16.79
N GLU A 71 -1.17 -11.38 16.84
CA GLU A 71 -0.19 -12.35 16.37
C GLU A 71 -0.25 -12.45 14.84
N ARG A 72 0.88 -12.17 14.19
CA ARG A 72 1.06 -12.20 12.74
C ARG A 72 2.39 -12.88 12.45
N ARG A 73 2.35 -14.00 11.71
CA ARG A 73 3.55 -14.78 11.32
C ARG A 73 4.50 -15.06 12.51
N GLY A 74 3.94 -15.43 13.66
CA GLY A 74 4.70 -15.74 14.88
C GLY A 74 5.28 -14.54 15.63
N LYS A 75 4.90 -13.31 15.27
CA LYS A 75 5.28 -12.07 15.98
C LYS A 75 4.03 -11.39 16.54
N ARG A 76 4.13 -10.83 17.74
CA ARG A 76 3.10 -9.92 18.28
C ARG A 76 3.39 -8.51 17.78
N LEU A 77 2.48 -7.97 16.98
CA LEU A 77 2.62 -6.65 16.38
C LEU A 77 1.53 -5.70 16.90
N PRO A 78 1.89 -4.44 17.19
CA PRO A 78 0.95 -3.43 17.67
C PRO A 78 0.18 -2.79 16.50
N TYR A 79 -1.12 -2.56 16.70
CA TYR A 79 -2.00 -1.89 15.73
C TYR A 79 -2.89 -0.86 16.43
N VAL A 80 -3.17 0.24 15.74
CA VAL A 80 -4.35 1.07 16.04
C VAL A 80 -5.49 0.56 15.18
N VAL A 81 -6.61 0.25 15.82
CA VAL A 81 -7.76 -0.40 15.21
C VAL A 81 -8.97 0.53 15.30
N ALA A 82 -9.61 0.77 14.16
CA ALA A 82 -10.88 1.48 14.10
C ALA A 82 -12.03 0.49 13.87
N SER A 83 -13.10 0.62 14.64
CA SER A 83 -14.38 0.00 14.33
C SER A 83 -15.23 0.98 13.53
N TYR A 84 -15.65 0.58 12.32
CA TYR A 84 -16.29 1.47 11.36
C TYR A 84 -17.59 0.86 10.83
N LYS A 85 -18.64 1.68 10.78
CA LYS A 85 -19.95 1.30 10.27
C LYS A 85 -20.02 1.52 8.77
N THR A 86 -20.57 0.53 8.08
CA THR A 86 -20.91 0.55 6.65
C THR A 86 -22.38 0.17 6.48
N HIS A 87 -22.91 0.28 5.27
CA HIS A 87 -24.22 -0.25 4.90
C HIS A 87 -24.34 -1.77 5.06
N GLN A 88 -23.23 -2.52 5.03
CA GLN A 88 -23.22 -3.98 5.17
C GLN A 88 -23.07 -4.43 6.63
N GLY A 89 -22.91 -3.49 7.56
CA GLY A 89 -22.65 -3.75 8.97
C GLY A 89 -21.38 -3.05 9.45
N SER A 90 -20.84 -3.50 10.58
CA SER A 90 -19.63 -2.93 11.17
C SER A 90 -18.42 -3.80 10.87
N VAL A 91 -17.29 -3.17 10.63
CA VAL A 91 -16.00 -3.80 10.35
C VAL A 91 -14.94 -3.26 11.30
N GLU A 92 -13.95 -4.09 11.65
CA GLU A 92 -12.75 -3.63 12.34
C GLU A 92 -11.59 -3.58 11.35
N ILE A 93 -10.84 -2.47 11.35
CA ILE A 93 -9.74 -2.22 10.42
C ILE A 93 -8.49 -1.87 11.21
N ASP A 94 -7.37 -2.48 10.85
CA ASP A 94 -6.04 -2.12 11.35
C ASP A 94 -5.56 -0.86 10.62
N VAL A 95 -6.10 0.30 11.02
CA VAL A 95 -5.92 1.57 10.30
C VAL A 95 -4.50 2.13 10.37
N PHE A 96 -3.69 1.65 11.31
CA PHE A 96 -2.32 2.08 11.51
C PHE A 96 -1.49 0.95 12.12
N GLY A 97 -0.39 0.57 11.48
CA GLY A 97 0.52 -0.42 12.05
C GLY A 97 1.59 -0.88 11.07
N PRO A 98 2.39 -1.89 11.46
CA PRO A 98 3.38 -2.48 10.58
C PRO A 98 2.75 -3.48 9.59
N ASP A 99 3.25 -3.49 8.35
CA ASP A 99 2.94 -4.56 7.38
C ASP A 99 3.35 -5.92 7.98
N PRO A 100 2.41 -6.86 8.13
CA PRO A 100 2.69 -8.18 8.69
C PRO A 100 3.57 -9.07 7.80
N ASN A 101 3.77 -8.72 6.54
CA ASN A 101 4.44 -9.54 5.53
C ASN A 101 5.94 -9.23 5.37
N VAL A 102 6.42 -8.16 5.99
CA VAL A 102 7.80 -7.67 5.77
C VAL A 102 8.82 -8.41 6.66
N SER A 103 9.99 -8.64 6.06
CA SER A 103 11.13 -9.36 6.61
C SER A 103 11.84 -8.60 7.74
N GLN A 104 12.86 -9.22 8.35
CA GLN A 104 13.54 -8.76 9.58
C GLN A 104 14.36 -7.45 9.44
N ILE A 105 14.40 -6.82 8.26
CA ILE A 105 15.34 -5.72 7.93
C ILE A 105 14.75 -4.34 8.26
N THR A 106 13.50 -4.08 7.91
CA THR A 106 12.80 -2.81 8.17
C THR A 106 11.29 -3.07 8.31
N TRP A 107 10.54 -2.13 8.89
CA TRP A 107 9.08 -2.24 8.97
C TRP A 107 8.46 -1.17 8.08
N ILE A 108 7.52 -1.60 7.23
CA ILE A 108 6.68 -0.72 6.42
C ILE A 108 5.54 -0.21 7.30
N LEU A 109 5.31 1.10 7.30
CA LEU A 109 4.16 1.68 7.97
C LEU A 109 2.95 1.63 7.04
N GLU A 110 1.96 0.83 7.40
CA GLU A 110 0.68 0.78 6.72
C GLU A 110 -0.31 1.76 7.35
N LEU A 111 -0.88 2.61 6.50
CA LEU A 111 -1.99 3.48 6.82
C LEU A 111 -3.21 2.98 6.04
N VAL A 112 -4.22 2.45 6.74
CA VAL A 112 -5.34 1.75 6.09
C VAL A 112 -6.65 2.50 6.32
N THR A 113 -7.32 2.87 5.23
CA THR A 113 -8.65 3.48 5.32
C THR A 113 -9.72 2.38 5.51
N PRO A 114 -10.85 2.67 6.18
CA PRO A 114 -12.00 1.79 6.13
C PRO A 114 -12.59 1.71 4.71
N PRO A 115 -13.52 0.77 4.46
CA PRO A 115 -14.32 0.73 3.24
C PRO A 115 -15.25 1.96 3.17
N CYS A 116 -14.75 3.05 2.61
CA CYS A 116 -15.43 4.33 2.50
C CYS A 116 -16.54 4.25 1.45
N GLU A 117 -17.68 4.89 1.72
CA GLU A 117 -18.85 4.90 0.83
C GLU A 117 -19.01 6.22 0.06
N SER A 118 -18.15 7.19 0.34
CA SER A 118 -18.09 8.50 -0.30
C SER A 118 -16.63 8.91 -0.51
N MET A 119 -16.39 9.87 -1.41
CA MET A 119 -15.05 10.41 -1.62
C MET A 119 -14.58 11.23 -0.42
N GLU A 120 -15.50 11.87 0.31
CA GLU A 120 -15.23 12.71 1.45
C GLU A 120 -14.80 11.90 2.67
N GLU A 121 -15.42 10.73 2.90
CA GLU A 121 -14.93 9.75 3.88
C GLU A 121 -13.49 9.35 3.54
N LEU A 122 -13.24 8.98 2.28
CA LEU A 122 -11.93 8.51 1.83
C LEU A 122 -10.86 9.59 1.98
N GLU A 123 -11.16 10.81 1.52
CA GLU A 123 -10.28 11.97 1.63
C GLU A 123 -9.95 12.28 3.09
N TRP A 124 -10.96 12.30 3.96
CA TRP A 124 -10.75 12.56 5.39
C TRP A 124 -9.83 11.50 6.01
N TRP A 125 -10.07 10.22 5.72
CA TRP A 125 -9.23 9.14 6.26
C TRP A 125 -7.80 9.24 5.78
N ILE A 126 -7.55 9.44 4.49
CA ILE A 126 -6.18 9.61 3.95
C ILE A 126 -5.46 10.76 4.65
N LYS A 127 -6.08 11.95 4.65
CA LYS A 127 -5.48 13.15 5.29
C LYS A 127 -5.23 12.95 6.77
N THR A 128 -6.18 12.35 7.47
CA THR A 128 -6.10 12.11 8.91
C THR A 128 -5.00 11.11 9.24
N LEU A 129 -4.91 9.99 8.52
CA LEU A 129 -3.90 8.97 8.79
C LEU A 129 -2.49 9.49 8.54
N TYR A 130 -2.25 10.22 7.44
CA TYR A 130 -0.96 10.88 7.20
C TYR A 130 -0.64 11.94 8.28
N SER A 131 -1.62 12.75 8.67
CA SER A 131 -1.43 13.76 9.72
C SER A 131 -1.11 13.12 11.07
N VAL A 132 -1.80 12.03 11.42
CA VAL A 132 -1.53 11.23 12.61
C VAL A 132 -0.14 10.62 12.54
N ALA A 133 0.26 10.04 11.41
CA ALA A 133 1.58 9.46 11.23
C ALA A 133 2.67 10.52 11.46
N TYR A 134 2.55 11.68 10.81
CA TYR A 134 3.51 12.77 10.93
C TYR A 134 3.57 13.34 12.35
N ALA A 135 2.42 13.62 12.97
CA ALA A 135 2.33 14.15 14.34
C ALA A 135 2.79 13.16 15.42
N SER A 136 2.90 11.87 15.08
CA SER A 136 3.34 10.82 15.99
C SER A 136 4.83 10.50 15.87
N LEU A 137 5.53 11.07 14.88
CA LEU A 137 6.96 10.86 14.71
C LEU A 137 7.77 11.60 15.78
N PRO A 138 8.85 11.00 16.29
CA PRO A 138 9.82 11.75 17.09
C PRO A 138 10.57 12.77 16.22
N SER A 139 11.11 13.81 16.85
CA SER A 139 11.99 14.77 16.17
C SER A 139 13.18 14.08 15.50
N GLY A 140 13.55 14.56 14.31
CA GLY A 140 14.66 14.01 13.51
C GLY A 140 14.27 12.82 12.63
N TYR A 141 12.96 12.57 12.45
CA TYR A 141 12.45 11.55 11.53
C TYR A 141 11.42 12.15 10.59
N SER A 142 11.19 11.48 9.47
CA SER A 142 10.24 11.94 8.45
C SER A 142 9.56 10.76 7.77
N LEU A 143 8.52 11.07 6.99
CA LEU A 143 7.80 10.13 6.15
C LEU A 143 8.14 10.37 4.69
N ILE A 144 8.32 9.29 3.93
CA ILE A 144 8.41 9.35 2.46
C ILE A 144 7.40 8.37 1.87
N SER A 145 6.62 8.82 0.90
CA SER A 145 5.70 7.99 0.10
C SER A 145 6.25 7.86 -1.32
N ILE A 146 7.21 6.96 -1.50
CA ILE A 146 7.84 6.62 -2.78
C ILE A 146 7.98 5.11 -2.87
N GLY A 147 7.83 4.54 -4.07
CA GLY A 147 7.79 3.08 -4.22
C GLY A 147 9.11 2.37 -3.90
N PHE A 148 10.23 3.09 -3.94
CA PHE A 148 11.54 2.57 -3.54
C PHE A 148 12.40 3.72 -3.01
N ASN A 149 13.11 3.50 -1.90
CA ASN A 149 13.94 4.54 -1.31
C ASN A 149 15.15 4.87 -2.21
N PRO A 150 15.36 6.13 -2.63
CA PRO A 150 16.45 6.52 -3.52
C PRO A 150 17.87 6.24 -3.00
N LEU A 151 18.05 6.13 -1.68
CA LEU A 151 19.36 5.94 -1.03
C LEU A 151 19.73 4.47 -0.85
N GLU A 152 18.85 3.53 -1.20
CA GLU A 152 19.18 2.12 -1.11
C GLU A 152 20.24 1.76 -2.16
N GLU A 153 21.21 0.96 -1.75
CA GLU A 153 22.32 0.51 -2.62
C GLU A 153 21.86 -0.54 -3.62
N GLU A 154 20.87 -1.34 -3.29
CA GLU A 154 20.43 -2.42 -4.14
C GLU A 154 18.96 -2.72 -3.90
N TYR A 155 18.33 -3.31 -4.90
CA TYR A 155 16.99 -3.81 -4.73
C TYR A 155 17.00 -4.99 -3.76
N ARG A 156 16.12 -4.93 -2.75
CA ARG A 156 15.89 -6.02 -1.80
C ARG A 156 14.41 -6.31 -1.74
N SER A 157 14.04 -7.59 -1.82
CA SER A 157 12.66 -8.01 -1.64
C SER A 157 12.15 -7.58 -0.25
N GLY A 158 10.93 -7.05 -0.19
CA GLY A 158 10.33 -6.52 1.04
C GLY A 158 10.80 -5.11 1.43
N VAL A 159 11.52 -4.39 0.56
CA VAL A 159 11.91 -2.98 0.76
C VAL A 159 11.35 -2.12 -0.38
N THR A 160 10.11 -2.41 -0.77
CA THR A 160 9.37 -1.64 -1.76
C THR A 160 8.02 -1.27 -1.20
N PHE A 161 7.48 -0.14 -1.64
CA PHE A 161 6.28 0.45 -1.09
C PHE A 161 5.24 0.63 -2.19
N GLY A 162 3.96 0.45 -1.87
CA GLY A 162 2.85 0.69 -2.77
C GLY A 162 1.57 0.99 -2.04
N ASP A 163 0.56 1.34 -2.83
CA ASP A 163 -0.80 1.47 -2.34
C ASP A 163 -1.61 0.27 -2.82
N HIS A 164 -2.40 -0.34 -1.92
CA HIS A 164 -3.38 -1.36 -2.27
C HIS A 164 -4.78 -0.77 -2.26
N TYR A 165 -5.48 -0.88 -3.38
CA TYR A 165 -6.84 -0.35 -3.55
C TYR A 165 -7.85 -1.48 -3.44
N HIS A 166 -8.68 -1.43 -2.40
CA HIS A 166 -9.71 -2.42 -2.10
C HIS A 166 -11.07 -1.94 -2.57
N ILE A 167 -11.67 -2.68 -3.50
CA ILE A 167 -12.99 -2.38 -4.06
C ILE A 167 -13.99 -3.38 -3.50
N GLY A 168 -15.02 -2.90 -2.80
CA GLY A 168 -16.03 -3.73 -2.13
C GLY A 168 -17.47 -3.35 -2.48
N GLY A 169 -18.44 -3.97 -1.81
CA GLY A 169 -19.86 -3.64 -2.00
C GLY A 169 -20.54 -4.24 -3.25
N MET A 170 -19.79 -4.96 -4.08
CA MET A 170 -20.30 -5.59 -5.31
C MET A 170 -20.96 -6.93 -5.03
N ARG A 171 -21.89 -7.36 -5.92
CA ARG A 171 -22.46 -8.72 -5.87
C ARG A 171 -21.37 -9.71 -6.24
N ARG A 172 -21.32 -10.87 -5.55
CA ARG A 172 -20.28 -11.90 -5.76
C ARG A 172 -20.15 -12.35 -7.22
N GLN A 173 -21.27 -12.40 -7.95
CA GLN A 173 -21.31 -12.78 -9.37
C GLN A 173 -20.68 -11.74 -10.32
N ASP A 174 -20.57 -10.48 -9.91
CA ASP A 174 -20.01 -9.40 -10.73
C ASP A 174 -18.48 -9.28 -10.58
N ILE A 175 -17.91 -9.89 -9.53
CA ILE A 175 -16.48 -9.78 -9.21
C ILE A 175 -15.58 -10.23 -10.38
N PRO A 176 -15.82 -11.37 -11.05
CA PRO A 176 -14.99 -11.76 -12.20
C PRO A 176 -15.00 -10.71 -13.32
N ALA A 177 -16.16 -10.14 -13.64
CA ALA A 177 -16.29 -9.13 -14.68
C ALA A 177 -15.52 -7.83 -14.32
N VAL A 178 -15.64 -7.37 -13.08
CA VAL A 178 -14.91 -6.17 -12.59
C VAL A 178 -13.40 -6.42 -12.57
N TYR A 179 -12.96 -7.57 -12.08
CA TYR A 179 -11.56 -7.98 -12.12
C TYR A 179 -11.03 -7.97 -13.56
N ASN A 180 -11.74 -8.59 -14.51
CA ASN A 180 -11.32 -8.66 -15.92
C ASN A 180 -11.24 -7.27 -16.58
N MET A 181 -12.15 -6.36 -16.21
CA MET A 181 -12.09 -4.96 -16.62
C MET A 181 -10.83 -4.28 -16.08
N ILE A 182 -10.60 -4.32 -14.76
CA ILE A 182 -9.42 -3.69 -14.13
C ILE A 182 -8.12 -4.25 -14.71
N ARG A 183 -8.07 -5.57 -14.93
CA ARG A 183 -6.96 -6.28 -15.58
C ARG A 183 -6.55 -5.65 -16.91
N ALA A 184 -7.50 -5.21 -17.73
CA ALA A 184 -7.21 -4.56 -19.01
C ALA A 184 -6.56 -3.17 -18.86
N PHE A 185 -6.72 -2.53 -17.71
CA PHE A 185 -6.18 -1.20 -17.41
C PHE A 185 -4.90 -1.21 -16.57
N ILE A 186 -4.39 -2.38 -16.15
CA ILE A 186 -3.15 -2.47 -15.36
C ILE A 186 -1.98 -1.69 -15.97
N PRO A 187 -1.68 -1.79 -17.29
CA PRO A 187 -0.59 -1.02 -17.88
C PRO A 187 -0.79 0.50 -17.76
N HIS A 188 -2.04 0.96 -17.82
CA HIS A 188 -2.39 2.38 -17.68
C HIS A 188 -2.24 2.85 -16.23
N MET A 189 -2.73 2.05 -15.27
CA MET A 189 -2.56 2.34 -13.84
C MET A 189 -1.07 2.43 -13.50
N ILE A 190 -0.27 1.45 -13.92
CA ILE A 190 1.19 1.45 -13.76
C ILE A 190 1.82 2.71 -14.37
N ALA A 191 1.41 3.11 -15.58
CA ALA A 191 1.96 4.29 -16.24
C ALA A 191 1.62 5.60 -15.51
N LEU A 192 0.47 5.66 -14.85
CA LEU A 192 0.01 6.83 -14.09
C LEU A 192 0.60 6.89 -12.67
N THR A 193 0.96 5.74 -12.08
CA THR A 193 1.38 5.66 -10.67
C THR A 193 2.85 5.30 -10.45
N ALA A 194 3.62 5.06 -11.52
CA ALA A 194 5.05 4.81 -11.46
C ALA A 194 5.78 5.89 -10.65
N ASN A 195 6.42 5.48 -9.55
CA ASN A 195 6.99 6.39 -8.55
C ASN A 195 8.22 5.77 -7.86
N SER A 196 9.10 5.12 -8.62
CA SER A 196 10.37 4.60 -8.06
C SER A 196 11.54 4.63 -9.05
N PRO A 197 11.94 5.79 -9.59
CA PRO A 197 12.94 5.85 -10.66
C PRO A 197 14.41 5.82 -10.18
N PHE A 198 14.68 5.94 -8.87
CA PHE A 198 16.02 6.20 -8.31
C PHE A 198 16.57 5.05 -7.45
N ILE A 199 17.87 4.76 -7.58
CA ILE A 199 18.67 3.89 -6.70
C ILE A 199 20.08 4.45 -6.58
N LYS A 200 20.77 4.31 -5.44
CA LYS A 200 22.11 4.89 -5.22
C LYS A 200 22.18 6.39 -5.55
N GLU A 201 21.14 7.15 -5.20
CA GLU A 201 21.02 8.58 -5.55
C GLU A 201 21.03 8.87 -7.06
N GLY A 202 20.95 7.82 -7.88
CA GLY A 202 21.05 7.86 -9.33
C GLY A 202 19.77 7.40 -10.02
N VAL A 203 19.52 8.02 -11.16
CA VAL A 203 18.64 7.53 -12.21
C VAL A 203 19.05 6.15 -12.73
N THR A 204 18.07 5.30 -13.05
CA THR A 204 18.34 3.86 -13.25
C THR A 204 18.40 3.34 -14.68
N GLY A 205 18.16 4.14 -15.73
CA GLY A 205 18.36 3.62 -17.10
C GLY A 205 18.08 4.55 -18.25
N VAL A 206 17.75 4.02 -19.43
CA VAL A 206 17.77 4.75 -20.71
C VAL A 206 16.59 4.34 -21.58
N VAL A 207 15.79 5.31 -22.06
CA VAL A 207 14.73 5.08 -23.05
C VAL A 207 15.35 5.08 -24.44
N LYS A 208 15.33 3.92 -25.10
CA LYS A 208 15.75 3.71 -26.48
C LYS A 208 14.55 3.42 -27.36
N VAL A 209 14.45 4.06 -28.52
CA VAL A 209 13.46 3.75 -29.56
C VAL A 209 14.15 3.46 -30.88
N GLN A 210 13.59 2.56 -31.67
CA GLN A 210 14.04 2.32 -33.04
C GLN A 210 13.26 3.24 -33.99
N LYS A 211 13.95 4.21 -34.59
CA LYS A 211 13.37 5.12 -35.59
C LYS A 211 14.12 4.94 -36.90
N LYS A 212 13.42 4.45 -37.94
CA LYS A 212 13.98 4.19 -39.29
C LYS A 212 15.25 3.32 -39.25
N GLY A 213 15.20 2.21 -38.52
CA GLY A 213 16.33 1.27 -38.40
C GLY A 213 17.49 1.74 -37.50
N LYS A 214 17.46 2.97 -36.96
CA LYS A 214 18.46 3.48 -36.00
C LYS A 214 17.90 3.47 -34.58
N ILE A 215 18.72 3.07 -33.62
CA ILE A 215 18.41 3.23 -32.20
C ILE A 215 18.67 4.69 -31.82
N VAL A 216 17.64 5.37 -31.34
CA VAL A 216 17.69 6.73 -30.80
C VAL A 216 17.45 6.66 -29.29
N VAL A 217 18.33 7.25 -28.51
CA VAL A 217 18.14 7.45 -27.07
C VAL A 217 17.28 8.70 -26.89
N LEU A 218 16.01 8.54 -26.51
CA LEU A 218 15.10 9.67 -26.27
C LEU A 218 15.24 10.23 -24.86
N GLY A 219 15.64 9.39 -23.91
CA GLY A 219 15.91 9.80 -22.54
C GLY A 219 17.08 9.00 -22.02
N LYS A 220 18.25 9.62 -21.97
CA LYS A 220 19.30 9.14 -21.06
C LYS A 220 18.73 9.33 -19.66
N ASP A 221 18.92 8.37 -18.77
CA ASP A 221 18.56 8.51 -17.35
C ASP A 221 17.05 8.39 -17.02
N CYS A 222 16.26 7.72 -17.87
CA CYS A 222 14.85 7.40 -17.62
C CYS A 222 14.60 5.89 -17.49
N ILE A 223 14.34 5.40 -16.26
CA ILE A 223 13.51 4.21 -16.02
C ILE A 223 12.24 4.67 -15.32
N ARG A 224 11.11 4.06 -15.69
CA ARG A 224 9.81 4.43 -15.16
C ARG A 224 9.65 3.99 -13.70
N ASP A 225 10.09 2.78 -13.35
CA ASP A 225 9.84 2.23 -12.01
C ASP A 225 10.74 1.01 -11.70
N ILE A 226 11.52 1.07 -10.60
CA ILE A 226 12.39 -0.02 -10.13
C ILE A 226 11.57 -1.20 -9.63
N ARG A 227 10.41 -0.96 -9.00
CA ARG A 227 9.55 -2.06 -8.55
C ARG A 227 9.10 -2.89 -9.74
N LEU A 228 8.65 -2.27 -10.83
CA LEU A 228 8.26 -3.02 -12.03
C LEU A 228 9.41 -3.86 -12.61
N LYS A 229 10.64 -3.35 -12.54
CA LYS A 229 11.81 -4.03 -13.10
C LYS A 229 12.21 -5.26 -12.28
N TYR A 230 12.15 -5.17 -10.96
CA TYR A 230 12.75 -6.17 -10.06
C TYR A 230 11.72 -6.97 -9.24
N ASN A 231 10.48 -6.51 -9.13
CA ASN A 231 9.43 -7.17 -8.34
C ASN A 231 8.66 -8.20 -9.19
N THR A 232 9.39 -9.10 -9.83
CA THR A 232 8.86 -10.07 -10.80
C THR A 232 7.92 -11.11 -10.18
N SER A 233 7.91 -11.26 -8.86
CA SER A 233 7.05 -12.22 -8.14
C SER A 233 5.73 -11.64 -7.61
N GLN A 234 5.59 -10.31 -7.51
CA GLN A 234 4.35 -9.69 -7.02
C GLN A 234 3.45 -9.15 -8.14
N VAL A 235 3.97 -8.96 -9.35
CA VAL A 235 3.27 -8.29 -10.47
C VAL A 235 2.55 -9.23 -11.45
N GLY A 236 2.62 -10.55 -11.25
CA GLY A 236 1.98 -11.54 -12.12
C GLY A 236 2.85 -12.79 -12.32
N PRO A 237 2.54 -13.62 -13.33
CA PRO A 237 3.37 -14.75 -13.70
C PRO A 237 4.82 -14.30 -13.95
N VAL A 238 5.79 -15.14 -13.54
CA VAL A 238 7.22 -14.80 -13.65
C VAL A 238 7.76 -14.85 -15.08
N ASP A 239 6.99 -15.40 -16.01
CA ASP A 239 7.35 -15.47 -17.42
C ASP A 239 6.58 -14.44 -18.26
N LYS A 240 7.23 -14.01 -19.34
CA LYS A 240 6.75 -12.98 -20.27
C LYS A 240 5.56 -13.43 -21.14
N ASP A 241 5.28 -14.72 -21.20
CA ASP A 241 4.32 -15.33 -22.11
C ASP A 241 2.95 -15.51 -21.43
N HIS A 242 2.90 -15.42 -20.10
CA HIS A 242 1.67 -15.46 -19.32
C HIS A 242 1.31 -14.08 -18.75
N TYR A 243 0.10 -13.63 -19.07
CA TYR A 243 -0.52 -12.48 -18.43
C TYR A 243 -1.27 -12.93 -17.16
N ILE A 244 -1.63 -12.00 -16.27
CA ILE A 244 -2.57 -12.33 -15.19
C ILE A 244 -3.83 -13.00 -15.78
N PRO A 245 -4.40 -14.03 -15.13
CA PRO A 245 -5.45 -14.85 -15.74
C PRO A 245 -6.72 -14.04 -15.98
N TYR A 246 -7.47 -14.39 -17.03
CA TYR A 246 -8.88 -14.02 -17.15
C TYR A 246 -9.70 -14.93 -16.22
N LEU A 247 -10.70 -14.38 -15.54
CA LEU A 247 -11.54 -15.14 -14.62
C LEU A 247 -12.96 -15.30 -15.17
N GLU A 248 -13.38 -16.54 -15.40
CA GLU A 248 -14.80 -16.88 -15.66
C GLU A 248 -15.57 -17.06 -14.35
N SER A 249 -14.90 -17.48 -13.29
CA SER A 249 -15.46 -17.68 -11.96
C SER A 249 -14.42 -17.37 -10.88
N LEU A 250 -14.86 -17.30 -9.62
CA LEU A 250 -13.98 -17.11 -8.47
C LEU A 250 -13.33 -18.43 -8.05
N ASP A 251 -12.43 -18.94 -8.89
CA ASP A 251 -11.59 -20.10 -8.58
C ASP A 251 -10.20 -19.66 -8.14
N ARG A 252 -9.98 -19.68 -6.83
CA ARG A 252 -8.70 -19.31 -6.22
C ARG A 252 -7.58 -20.27 -6.63
N ARG A 253 -7.84 -21.57 -6.74
CA ARG A 253 -6.80 -22.57 -7.06
C ARG A 253 -6.30 -22.36 -8.48
N PHE A 254 -7.22 -22.13 -9.41
CA PHE A 254 -6.87 -21.77 -10.79
C PHE A 254 -6.06 -20.47 -10.84
N PHE A 255 -6.50 -19.44 -10.10
CA PHE A 255 -5.74 -18.18 -10.06
C PHE A 255 -4.32 -18.41 -9.56
N ASP A 256 -4.17 -19.06 -8.40
CA ASP A 256 -2.88 -19.29 -7.74
C ASP A 256 -1.91 -20.12 -8.62
N SER A 257 -2.42 -21.10 -9.38
CA SER A 257 -1.60 -21.89 -10.30
C SER A 257 -1.08 -21.09 -11.49
N VAL A 258 -1.89 -20.15 -12.03
CA VAL A 258 -1.48 -19.31 -13.17
C VAL A 258 -0.50 -18.22 -12.75
N VAL A 259 -0.75 -17.56 -11.61
CA VAL A 259 0.17 -16.52 -11.11
C VAL A 259 1.40 -17.09 -10.41
N MET A 260 1.57 -18.42 -10.42
CA MET A 260 2.66 -19.15 -9.77
C MET A 260 2.82 -18.75 -8.30
N ARG A 261 1.67 -18.54 -7.62
CA ARG A 261 1.57 -18.32 -6.17
C ARG A 261 1.13 -19.58 -5.43
N GLU A 262 1.31 -20.76 -6.02
CA GLU A 262 1.57 -21.92 -5.16
C GLU A 262 2.81 -21.54 -4.33
N PRO A 263 2.73 -21.57 -2.99
CA PRO A 263 3.88 -21.19 -2.18
C PRO A 263 5.05 -22.04 -2.65
N PRO A 264 6.11 -21.46 -3.23
CA PRO A 264 7.32 -22.22 -3.31
C PRO A 264 7.72 -22.48 -1.86
N ASP A 265 8.27 -23.65 -1.61
CA ASP A 265 8.88 -23.98 -0.33
C ASP A 265 10.24 -23.26 -0.24
N ASP A 266 10.26 -21.95 -0.49
CA ASP A 266 11.42 -21.06 -0.44
C ASP A 266 11.42 -20.23 0.86
N ARG A 267 10.97 -20.90 1.93
CA ARG A 267 11.56 -20.72 3.26
C ARG A 267 13.09 -20.85 3.06
N TYR A 268 13.85 -19.80 3.36
CA TYR A 268 15.32 -19.67 3.21
C TYR A 268 15.83 -19.11 1.88
N VAL A 269 15.70 -17.79 1.71
CA VAL A 269 16.82 -16.95 1.24
C VAL A 269 16.92 -15.71 2.14
#